data_AF-A0A7C1E1E1-F1
#
_entry.id   AF-A0A7C1E1E1-F1
#
_cell.length_a   1.000
_cell.length_b   1.000
_cell.length_c   1.000
_cell.angle_alpha   90.00
_cell.angle_beta   90.00
_cell.angle_gamma   90.00
#
_symmetry.space_group_name_H-M   'P 1'
#
loop_
_entity.id
_entity.type
_entity.pdbx_description
1 polymer ?
#
loop_
_entity_poly.entity_id
_entity_poly.type
_entity_poly.pdbx_seq_one_letter_code
_entity_poly.pdbx_strand_id
1 'polypeptide(L)'
;DPVVRNDLLDFALEVEWFDRHLGEMIDILVRAGELENTIIVVTSDNGMPFPSAKATLREYGTHVPLVVSAGAIFDGNRVEHSMVSLIDLAPTFLEIACMESFDFIHGKSLLPLLRGDKRYRHREFVLTGRERHSHARPDNVGYPSRAIRTERHLYIWNLEPERWPAGNPSEDPGDSLPELDGMTVSGFYDVDDSPSKRVLATERLDYKKYYYLAFSKRPVEELYDIILDPGCTVNLASDPCYDTIRNSMRCRLINELTLQKDPRLLGSGNVFEAYPRFGTMRNFPGFKEREMYNPAYIPVPNREVPAVDRSLLAIPFKQIGDVTLKLYLIEPENRVTQEPSPAIIFFHGGGFVKGSADHFKPQAEYFAARGMTAVLAEYRIKKLHGTTPYEAVKDAKSAIRYLREHAGEWSIDPSKIIAAGGSAGGHLAAATALIEDMEEPGEDLRISSVPDALVLFNPALHNGPEGSVNDLFGVGYRMASPFHHIRPGLPPSIVFHGTDDEVVPAWIVREFCEKMNALGNRCELHLYENQTHGFFNRGRSSEYFQKTLYEADLFLVSLGFLEGPPSNQSMLNDSE
;
A
#
# COMPACT_ATOMS: atom_id res chain seq x y z
N ASP A 1 -25.34 31.98 5.59
CA ASP A 1 -24.98 33.41 5.51
C ASP A 1 -25.43 34.02 4.18
N PRO A 2 -26.02 35.24 4.13
CA PRO A 2 -26.29 35.96 2.88
C PRO A 2 -25.03 36.29 2.07
N VAL A 3 -23.91 36.61 2.71
CA VAL A 3 -22.64 36.95 2.04
C VAL A 3 -22.11 35.74 1.28
N VAL A 4 -22.08 34.57 1.92
CA VAL A 4 -21.66 33.31 1.27
C VAL A 4 -22.58 32.93 0.10
N ARG A 5 -23.90 33.20 0.22
CA ARG A 5 -24.84 32.94 -0.89
C ARG A 5 -24.58 33.85 -2.08
N ASN A 6 -24.26 35.14 -1.85
CA ASN A 6 -23.92 36.06 -2.93
C ASN A 6 -22.60 35.67 -3.60
N ASP A 7 -21.59 35.27 -2.83
CA ASP A 7 -20.31 34.78 -3.36
C ASP A 7 -20.50 33.54 -4.27
N LEU A 8 -21.41 32.64 -3.90
CA LEU A 8 -21.81 31.51 -4.76
C LEU A 8 -22.56 31.95 -6.04
N LEU A 9 -23.35 33.02 -5.98
CA LEU A 9 -24.02 33.58 -7.17
C LEU A 9 -23.02 34.24 -8.12
N ASP A 10 -22.02 34.95 -7.59
CA ASP A 10 -20.94 35.52 -8.38
C ASP A 10 -20.12 34.41 -9.07
N PHE A 11 -19.82 33.32 -8.35
CA PHE A 11 -19.20 32.14 -8.96
C PHE A 11 -20.07 31.50 -10.06
N ALA A 12 -21.39 31.41 -9.86
CA ALA A 12 -22.29 30.89 -10.89
C ALA A 12 -22.30 31.76 -12.15
N LEU A 13 -22.19 33.08 -12.02
CA LEU A 13 -22.08 34.00 -13.15
C LEU A 13 -20.80 33.77 -13.97
N GLU A 14 -19.67 33.50 -13.31
CA GLU A 14 -18.41 33.14 -13.99
C GLU A 14 -18.53 31.81 -14.74
N VAL A 15 -19.28 30.84 -14.21
CA VAL A 15 -19.59 29.58 -14.91
C VAL A 15 -20.45 29.84 -16.16
N GLU A 16 -21.47 30.70 -16.08
CA GLU A 16 -22.26 31.11 -17.27
C GLU A 16 -21.39 31.84 -18.30
N TRP A 17 -20.43 32.64 -17.85
CA TRP A 17 -19.49 33.33 -18.72
C TRP A 17 -18.57 32.35 -19.46
N PHE A 18 -18.05 31.35 -18.76
CA PHE A 18 -17.29 30.25 -19.36
C PHE A 18 -18.13 29.46 -20.38
N ASP A 19 -19.38 29.11 -20.03
CA ASP A 19 -20.29 28.38 -20.92
C ASP A 19 -20.55 29.14 -22.24
N ARG A 20 -20.77 30.46 -22.14
CA ARG A 20 -20.92 31.31 -23.34
C ARG A 20 -19.67 31.29 -24.22
N HIS A 21 -18.49 31.44 -23.63
CA HIS A 21 -17.23 31.39 -24.39
C HIS A 21 -17.00 30.02 -25.03
N LEU A 22 -17.36 28.92 -24.35
CA LEU A 22 -17.29 27.58 -24.93
C LEU A 22 -18.20 27.48 -26.18
N GLY A 23 -19.43 28.01 -26.10
CA GLY A 23 -20.32 28.09 -27.25
C GLY A 23 -19.71 28.86 -28.43
N GLU A 24 -19.10 30.02 -28.16
CA GLU A 24 -18.41 30.81 -29.19
C GLU A 24 -17.21 30.08 -29.81
N MET A 25 -16.44 29.33 -29.03
CA MET A 25 -15.34 28.49 -29.52
C MET A 25 -15.85 27.36 -30.43
N ILE A 26 -16.96 26.72 -30.08
CA ILE A 26 -17.61 25.71 -30.90
C ILE A 26 -18.12 26.33 -32.22
N ASP A 27 -18.74 27.52 -32.17
CA ASP A 27 -19.20 28.23 -33.37
C ASP A 27 -18.06 28.61 -34.32
N ILE A 28 -16.85 28.85 -33.80
CA ILE A 28 -15.66 29.03 -34.63
C ILE A 28 -15.33 27.74 -35.39
N LEU A 29 -15.34 26.58 -34.71
CA LEU A 29 -15.10 25.27 -35.34
C LEU A 29 -16.16 24.93 -36.39
N VAL A 30 -17.44 25.22 -36.11
CA VAL A 30 -18.56 25.03 -37.06
C VAL A 30 -18.34 25.86 -38.32
N ARG A 31 -18.04 27.16 -38.16
CA ARG A 31 -17.81 28.06 -39.30
C ARG A 31 -16.58 27.67 -40.12
N ALA A 32 -15.57 27.09 -39.48
CA ALA A 32 -14.39 26.57 -40.15
C ALA A 32 -14.62 25.21 -40.84
N GLY A 33 -15.73 24.51 -40.53
CA GLY A 33 -15.99 23.15 -41.02
C GLY A 33 -15.14 22.08 -40.32
N GLU A 34 -14.54 22.39 -39.17
CA GLU A 34 -13.61 21.52 -38.45
C GLU A 34 -14.23 20.81 -37.24
N LEU A 35 -15.50 21.09 -36.90
CA LEU A 35 -16.14 20.51 -35.72
C LEU A 35 -16.10 18.98 -35.71
N GLU A 36 -16.44 18.34 -36.83
CA GLU A 36 -16.45 16.86 -36.94
C GLU A 36 -15.05 16.23 -36.92
N ASN A 37 -14.00 17.05 -37.11
CA ASN A 37 -12.60 16.65 -37.09
C ASN A 37 -11.91 17.05 -35.77
N THR A 38 -12.66 17.57 -34.80
CA THR A 38 -12.12 18.10 -33.55
C THR A 38 -12.66 17.32 -32.35
N ILE A 39 -11.75 16.97 -31.44
CA ILE A 39 -12.11 16.45 -30.11
C ILE A 39 -12.09 17.63 -29.14
N ILE A 40 -13.22 17.83 -28.45
CA ILE A 40 -13.42 18.88 -27.47
C ILE A 40 -13.44 18.23 -26.08
N VAL A 41 -12.51 18.65 -25.23
CA VAL A 41 -12.45 18.24 -23.83
C VAL A 41 -12.69 19.48 -22.96
N VAL A 42 -13.68 19.39 -22.07
CA VAL A 42 -14.04 20.46 -21.13
C VAL A 42 -13.86 19.91 -19.72
N THR A 43 -13.02 20.57 -18.92
CA THR A 43 -12.72 20.17 -17.54
C THR A 43 -12.27 21.38 -16.72
N SER A 44 -12.11 21.19 -15.41
CA SER A 44 -11.36 22.09 -14.52
C SER A 44 -10.00 21.48 -14.16
N ASP A 45 -9.05 22.32 -13.75
CA ASP A 45 -7.72 21.90 -13.25
C ASP A 45 -7.78 21.45 -11.78
N ASN A 46 -8.61 22.10 -10.98
CA ASN A 46 -8.90 21.76 -9.59
C ASN A 46 -10.34 22.10 -9.18
N GLY A 47 -10.69 21.77 -7.94
CA GLY A 47 -11.97 22.12 -7.33
C GLY A 47 -12.22 23.63 -7.18
N MET A 48 -13.46 23.97 -6.84
CA MET A 48 -13.93 25.37 -6.72
C MET A 48 -13.11 26.20 -5.72
N PRO A 49 -12.99 27.53 -5.90
CA PRO A 49 -12.12 28.40 -5.10
C PRO A 49 -12.72 28.76 -3.72
N PHE A 50 -13.41 27.82 -3.07
CA PHE A 50 -14.02 28.01 -1.75
C PHE A 50 -13.22 27.31 -0.65
N PRO A 51 -13.32 27.79 0.61
CA PRO A 51 -12.67 27.14 1.75
C PRO A 51 -13.02 25.64 1.85
N SER A 52 -12.01 24.80 2.08
CA SER A 52 -12.08 23.32 2.08
C SER A 52 -12.17 22.62 0.72
N ALA A 53 -12.18 23.36 -0.40
CA ALA A 53 -12.18 22.79 -1.75
C ALA A 53 -10.79 22.92 -2.41
N LYS A 54 -10.53 23.98 -3.17
CA LYS A 54 -9.22 24.25 -3.81
C LYS A 54 -8.05 24.11 -2.81
N ALA A 55 -6.92 23.61 -3.32
CA ALA A 55 -5.71 23.32 -2.55
C ALA A 55 -5.89 22.26 -1.44
N THR A 56 -6.93 21.43 -1.52
CA THR A 56 -7.11 20.26 -0.65
C THR A 56 -7.20 18.98 -1.48
N LEU A 57 -6.94 17.83 -0.86
CA LEU A 57 -7.18 16.51 -1.46
C LEU A 57 -8.54 15.92 -1.09
N ARG A 58 -9.48 16.76 -0.61
CA ARG A 58 -10.86 16.34 -0.34
C ARG A 58 -11.66 16.24 -1.64
N GLU A 59 -12.84 15.63 -1.58
CA GLU A 59 -13.66 15.35 -2.76
C GLU A 59 -13.89 16.62 -3.60
N TYR A 60 -14.40 17.71 -3.00
CA TYR A 60 -14.60 18.97 -3.72
C TYR A 60 -13.33 19.73 -4.12
N GLY A 61 -12.15 19.28 -3.69
CA GLY A 61 -10.86 19.83 -4.14
C GLY A 61 -10.33 19.17 -5.40
N THR A 62 -10.75 17.93 -5.69
CA THR A 62 -10.14 17.08 -6.72
C THR A 62 -11.14 16.45 -7.70
N HIS A 63 -12.41 16.33 -7.32
CA HIS A 63 -13.48 15.88 -8.20
C HIS A 63 -13.97 17.06 -9.05
N VAL A 64 -13.55 17.05 -10.31
CA VAL A 64 -13.82 18.11 -11.30
C VAL A 64 -14.74 17.60 -12.40
N PRO A 65 -15.50 18.49 -13.08
CA PRO A 65 -16.28 18.09 -14.25
C PRO A 65 -15.35 17.61 -15.38
N LEU A 66 -15.79 16.63 -16.16
CA LEU A 66 -15.13 16.23 -17.39
C LEU A 66 -16.20 15.90 -18.44
N VAL A 67 -16.19 16.64 -19.55
CA VAL A 67 -17.03 16.38 -20.73
C VAL A 67 -16.11 16.22 -21.93
N VAL A 68 -16.32 15.14 -22.69
CA VAL A 68 -15.57 14.87 -23.93
C VAL A 68 -16.58 14.72 -25.06
N SER A 69 -16.38 15.49 -26.13
CA SER A 69 -17.14 15.43 -27.38
C SER A 69 -16.19 15.20 -28.55
N ALA A 70 -16.56 14.36 -29.50
CA ALA A 70 -15.74 14.06 -30.66
C ALA A 70 -16.61 13.80 -31.90
N GLY A 71 -17.54 14.71 -32.19
CA GLY A 71 -18.42 14.65 -33.37
C GLY A 71 -19.00 13.25 -33.65
N ALA A 72 -18.96 12.84 -34.92
CA ALA A 72 -19.40 11.51 -35.38
C ALA A 72 -18.50 10.32 -34.98
N ILE A 73 -17.43 10.52 -34.20
CA ILE A 73 -16.42 9.48 -33.90
C ILE A 73 -16.86 8.56 -32.75
N PHE A 74 -17.63 9.07 -31.79
CA PHE A 74 -18.09 8.32 -30.61
C PHE A 74 -19.60 8.43 -30.42
N ASP A 75 -20.19 7.37 -29.85
CA ASP A 75 -21.56 7.41 -29.34
C ASP A 75 -21.65 8.44 -28.21
N GLY A 76 -22.29 9.58 -28.49
CA GLY A 76 -22.49 10.67 -27.54
C GLY A 76 -23.66 10.45 -26.57
N ASN A 77 -24.01 11.50 -25.84
CA ASN A 77 -25.20 11.59 -24.97
C ASN A 77 -25.31 10.46 -23.93
N ARG A 78 -24.19 10.14 -23.27
CA ARG A 78 -24.11 9.14 -22.20
C ARG A 78 -23.39 9.69 -20.97
N VAL A 79 -23.69 9.09 -19.82
CA VAL A 79 -22.96 9.32 -18.57
C VAL A 79 -22.08 8.10 -18.27
N GLU A 80 -20.79 8.36 -18.02
CA GLU A 80 -19.83 7.33 -17.63
C GLU A 80 -19.54 7.46 -16.12
N HIS A 81 -19.61 6.35 -15.39
CA HIS A 81 -19.40 6.30 -13.94
C HIS A 81 -18.02 5.75 -13.55
N SER A 82 -17.24 5.30 -14.53
CA SER A 82 -15.86 4.87 -14.33
C SER A 82 -15.03 5.99 -13.72
N MET A 83 -14.21 5.64 -12.74
CA MET A 83 -13.21 6.57 -12.20
C MET A 83 -12.19 6.91 -13.27
N VAL A 84 -11.87 8.18 -13.42
CA VAL A 84 -10.86 8.71 -14.36
C VAL A 84 -10.05 9.81 -13.67
N SER A 85 -8.90 10.16 -14.23
CA SER A 85 -8.03 11.22 -13.74
C SER A 85 -7.52 12.08 -14.89
N LEU A 86 -7.16 13.34 -14.64
CA LEU A 86 -6.65 14.22 -15.69
C LEU A 86 -5.34 13.72 -16.33
N ILE A 87 -4.58 12.87 -15.61
CA ILE A 87 -3.38 12.22 -16.17
C ILE A 87 -3.71 11.25 -17.33
N ASP A 88 -4.99 10.91 -17.50
CA ASP A 88 -5.48 10.02 -18.56
C ASP A 88 -5.64 10.74 -19.90
N LEU A 89 -5.70 12.08 -19.90
CA LEU A 89 -5.85 12.86 -21.13
C LEU A 89 -4.62 12.74 -22.03
N ALA A 90 -3.42 12.79 -21.47
CA ALA A 90 -2.18 12.66 -22.24
C ALA A 90 -2.09 11.35 -23.04
N PRO A 91 -2.19 10.15 -22.42
CA PRO A 91 -2.18 8.89 -23.18
C PRO A 91 -3.39 8.75 -24.12
N THR A 92 -4.54 9.35 -23.79
CA THR A 92 -5.69 9.39 -24.69
C THR A 92 -5.37 10.14 -25.98
N PHE A 93 -4.77 11.33 -25.87
CA PHE A 93 -4.40 12.13 -27.04
C PHE A 93 -3.29 11.49 -27.86
N LEU A 94 -2.30 10.87 -27.22
CA LEU A 94 -1.26 10.11 -27.91
C LEU A 94 -1.86 8.97 -28.72
N GLU A 95 -2.77 8.18 -28.13
CA GLU A 95 -3.42 7.07 -28.84
C GLU A 95 -4.27 7.57 -30.03
N ILE A 96 -5.03 8.65 -29.84
CA ILE A 96 -5.81 9.28 -30.92
C ILE A 96 -4.91 9.76 -32.06
N ALA A 97 -3.78 10.38 -31.72
CA ALA A 97 -2.79 10.85 -32.69
C ALA A 97 -1.95 9.71 -33.32
N CYS A 98 -2.22 8.44 -32.96
CA CYS A 98 -1.42 7.28 -33.37
C CYS A 98 0.07 7.42 -33.01
N MET A 99 0.35 8.05 -31.87
CA MET A 99 1.68 8.23 -31.32
C MET A 99 1.95 7.18 -30.23
N GLU A 100 3.22 6.79 -30.09
CA GLU A 100 3.65 5.92 -29.00
C GLU A 100 3.47 6.62 -27.64
N SER A 101 3.05 5.85 -26.64
CA SER A 101 3.03 6.32 -25.25
C SER A 101 4.44 6.27 -24.66
N PHE A 102 4.65 6.98 -23.56
CA PHE A 102 5.90 6.94 -22.82
C PHE A 102 5.78 6.03 -21.60
N ASP A 103 6.85 5.29 -21.27
CA ASP A 103 6.88 4.33 -20.16
C ASP A 103 6.64 4.98 -18.78
N PHE A 104 6.84 6.29 -18.65
CA PHE A 104 6.64 7.04 -17.40
C PHE A 104 5.22 7.61 -17.23
N ILE A 105 4.33 7.45 -18.23
CA ILE A 105 2.94 7.88 -18.11
C ILE A 105 2.15 6.81 -17.35
N HIS A 106 1.70 7.16 -16.15
CA HIS A 106 0.84 6.29 -15.33
C HIS A 106 -0.65 6.41 -15.65
N GLY A 107 -1.04 7.40 -16.47
CA GLY A 107 -2.40 7.52 -16.96
C GLY A 107 -2.76 6.39 -17.92
N LYS A 108 -4.06 6.10 -18.05
CA LYS A 108 -4.58 5.12 -19.01
C LYS A 108 -5.44 5.85 -20.02
N SER A 109 -5.38 5.47 -21.28
CA SER A 109 -6.25 6.06 -22.29
C SER A 109 -7.72 5.86 -21.97
N LEU A 110 -8.52 6.91 -22.19
CA LEU A 110 -9.97 6.93 -22.09
C LEU A 110 -10.64 6.43 -23.36
N LEU A 111 -9.90 6.17 -24.44
CA LEU A 111 -10.46 5.81 -25.75
C LEU A 111 -11.42 4.60 -25.71
N PRO A 112 -11.16 3.52 -24.94
CA PRO A 112 -12.11 2.42 -24.78
C PRO A 112 -13.44 2.86 -24.15
N LEU A 113 -13.37 3.74 -23.14
CA LEU A 113 -14.57 4.34 -22.54
C LEU A 113 -15.28 5.22 -23.58
N LEU A 114 -14.54 6.08 -24.29
CA LEU A 114 -15.06 6.97 -25.32
C LEU A 114 -15.81 6.21 -26.43
N ARG A 115 -15.32 5.03 -26.84
CA ARG A 115 -15.98 4.12 -27.80
C ARG A 115 -17.17 3.33 -27.23
N GLY A 116 -17.45 3.43 -25.93
CA GLY A 116 -18.59 2.78 -25.29
C GLY A 116 -18.40 1.29 -25.01
N ASP A 117 -17.16 0.82 -24.83
CA ASP A 117 -16.91 -0.58 -24.49
C ASP A 117 -17.37 -0.90 -23.06
N LYS A 118 -18.58 -1.47 -22.95
CA LYS A 118 -19.21 -1.84 -21.66
C LYS A 118 -18.43 -2.90 -20.87
N ARG A 119 -17.55 -3.66 -21.51
CA ARG A 119 -16.72 -4.69 -20.86
C ARG A 119 -15.45 -4.10 -20.27
N TYR A 120 -15.04 -2.93 -20.73
CA TYR A 120 -13.84 -2.28 -20.25
C TYR A 120 -14.03 -1.79 -18.80
N ARG A 121 -12.98 -1.96 -17.99
CA ARG A 121 -12.90 -1.48 -16.61
C ARG A 121 -11.63 -0.66 -16.52
N HIS A 122 -11.77 0.63 -16.27
CA HIS A 122 -10.66 1.57 -16.40
C HIS A 122 -9.69 1.54 -15.20
N ARG A 123 -10.21 1.85 -14.00
CA ARG A 123 -9.49 1.77 -12.72
C ARG A 123 -10.46 1.64 -11.55
N GLU A 124 -9.95 1.10 -10.44
CA GLU A 124 -10.69 0.94 -9.18
C GLU A 124 -10.43 2.07 -8.17
N PHE A 125 -9.42 2.91 -8.44
CA PHE A 125 -9.09 4.06 -7.61
C PHE A 125 -8.35 5.14 -8.40
N VAL A 126 -8.32 6.36 -7.86
CA VAL A 126 -7.52 7.49 -8.33
C VAL A 126 -6.58 7.94 -7.22
N LEU A 127 -5.35 8.31 -7.59
CA LEU A 127 -4.39 8.92 -6.68
C LEU A 127 -4.35 10.43 -6.91
N THR A 128 -4.28 11.19 -5.83
CA THR A 128 -4.05 12.64 -5.88
C THR A 128 -2.95 13.02 -4.90
N GLY A 129 -2.19 14.05 -5.25
CA GLY A 129 -1.04 14.51 -4.46
C GLY A 129 -0.95 16.01 -4.45
N ARG A 130 -0.49 16.56 -3.33
CA ARG A 130 -0.23 17.99 -3.15
C ARG A 130 1.16 18.17 -2.56
N GLU A 131 1.85 19.20 -3.02
CA GLU A 131 3.12 19.69 -2.46
C GLU A 131 2.96 21.18 -2.08
N ARG A 132 3.61 22.07 -2.83
CA ARG A 132 3.53 23.53 -2.63
C ARG A 132 2.43 24.12 -3.51
N HIS A 133 1.61 25.02 -2.94
CA HIS A 133 0.59 25.78 -3.68
C HIS A 133 0.97 27.26 -3.77
N SER A 134 0.83 28.05 -2.70
CA SER A 134 1.26 29.46 -2.66
C SER A 134 2.38 29.71 -1.63
N HIS A 135 2.95 30.92 -1.58
CA HIS A 135 3.83 31.30 -0.46
C HIS A 135 2.94 31.60 0.75
N ALA A 136 2.60 30.54 1.50
CA ALA A 136 1.57 30.59 2.54
C ALA A 136 2.09 30.36 3.95
N ARG A 137 3.41 30.18 4.12
CA ARG A 137 4.08 29.90 5.40
C ARG A 137 5.59 30.19 5.29
N PRO A 138 6.33 30.28 6.42
CA PRO A 138 7.78 30.47 6.46
C PRO A 138 8.56 29.52 5.55
N ASP A 139 9.73 29.98 5.09
CA ASP A 139 10.66 29.23 4.23
C ASP A 139 10.07 28.77 2.87
N ASN A 140 8.87 29.23 2.53
CA ASN A 140 8.15 28.88 1.30
C ASN A 140 7.95 27.36 1.10
N VAL A 141 7.78 26.64 2.23
CA VAL A 141 7.55 25.19 2.25
C VAL A 141 6.07 24.83 2.00
N GLY A 142 5.85 23.64 1.45
CA GLY A 142 4.55 23.08 1.09
C GLY A 142 3.77 22.47 2.26
N TYR A 143 2.59 21.95 1.93
CA TYR A 143 1.82 21.06 2.80
C TYR A 143 1.67 19.72 2.07
N PRO A 144 2.68 18.85 2.15
CA PRO A 144 2.67 17.59 1.43
C PRO A 144 1.56 16.67 1.92
N SER A 145 0.69 16.28 0.99
CA SER A 145 -0.36 15.29 1.23
C SER A 145 -0.46 14.34 0.04
N ARG A 146 -0.97 13.13 0.30
CA ARG A 146 -1.28 12.11 -0.69
C ARG A 146 -2.64 11.52 -0.40
N ALA A 147 -3.39 11.14 -1.42
CA ALA A 147 -4.70 10.54 -1.23
C ALA A 147 -4.99 9.46 -2.27
N ILE A 148 -5.82 8.51 -1.87
CA ILE A 148 -6.42 7.48 -2.73
C ILE A 148 -7.94 7.56 -2.60
N ARG A 149 -8.61 7.62 -3.74
CA ARG A 149 -10.06 7.73 -3.87
C ARG A 149 -10.60 6.50 -4.60
N THR A 150 -11.50 5.77 -3.97
CA THR A 150 -12.27 4.67 -4.57
C THR A 150 -13.68 5.16 -4.91
N GLU A 151 -14.56 4.28 -5.40
CA GLU A 151 -15.96 4.65 -5.67
C GLU A 151 -16.68 5.21 -4.43
N ARG A 152 -16.37 4.69 -3.23
CA ARG A 152 -17.08 5.04 -1.99
C ARG A 152 -16.25 5.78 -0.96
N HIS A 153 -14.95 5.52 -0.90
CA HIS A 153 -14.10 6.04 0.17
C HIS A 153 -12.97 6.90 -0.36
N LEU A 154 -12.57 7.89 0.43
CA LEU A 154 -11.41 8.74 0.23
C LEU A 154 -10.51 8.65 1.46
N TYR A 155 -9.25 8.26 1.27
CA TYR A 155 -8.23 8.25 2.30
C TYR A 155 -7.16 9.29 1.96
N ILE A 156 -6.78 10.12 2.93
CA ILE A 156 -5.76 11.17 2.81
C ILE A 156 -4.68 10.95 3.88
N TRP A 157 -3.44 10.97 3.45
CA TRP A 157 -2.25 10.97 4.29
C TRP A 157 -1.59 12.35 4.26
N ASN A 158 -1.53 13.01 5.41
CA ASN A 158 -0.88 14.30 5.61
C ASN A 158 0.53 14.06 6.19
N LEU A 159 1.57 14.37 5.41
CA LEU A 159 2.95 14.06 5.77
C LEU A 159 3.51 15.06 6.80
N GLU A 160 2.92 16.25 6.88
CA GLU A 160 3.35 17.34 7.76
C GLU A 160 2.16 17.88 8.58
N PRO A 161 1.53 17.06 9.44
CA PRO A 161 0.29 17.40 10.15
C PRO A 161 0.44 18.61 11.08
N GLU A 162 1.66 18.91 11.50
CA GLU A 162 1.97 20.06 12.34
C GLU A 162 1.89 21.41 11.62
N ARG A 163 1.85 21.41 10.28
CA ARG A 163 1.70 22.63 9.47
C ARG A 163 0.22 22.96 9.28
N TRP A 164 -0.06 24.23 9.04
CA TRP A 164 -1.41 24.67 8.70
C TRP A 164 -1.72 24.33 7.22
N PRO A 165 -2.73 23.49 6.93
CA PRO A 165 -3.00 23.00 5.57
C PRO A 165 -3.37 24.10 4.59
N ALA A 166 -4.05 25.15 5.09
CA ALA A 166 -4.45 26.32 4.33
C ALA A 166 -3.37 27.43 4.29
N GLY A 167 -2.19 27.19 4.88
CA GLY A 167 -1.19 28.23 5.15
C GLY A 167 -1.28 28.75 6.57
N ASN A 168 -0.21 29.36 7.06
CA ASN A 168 -0.18 29.87 8.43
C ASN A 168 -1.21 30.99 8.62
N PRO A 169 -1.84 31.09 9.80
CA PRO A 169 -2.56 32.30 10.18
C PRO A 169 -1.58 33.48 10.18
N SER A 170 -2.08 34.68 9.92
CA SER A 170 -1.24 35.88 10.02
C SER A 170 -0.85 36.16 11.47
N GLU A 171 0.43 36.49 11.69
CA GLU A 171 0.96 36.99 12.97
C GLU A 171 1.04 38.52 13.00
N ASP A 172 0.86 39.19 11.86
CA ASP A 172 1.06 40.64 11.70
C ASP A 172 -0.26 41.32 11.31
N PRO A 173 -0.85 42.17 12.17
CA PRO A 173 -2.02 42.97 11.81
C PRO A 173 -1.75 43.98 10.66
N GLY A 174 -0.48 44.17 10.25
CA GLY A 174 -0.05 45.06 9.17
C GLY A 174 0.29 44.39 7.83
N ASP A 175 0.18 43.05 7.69
CA ASP A 175 0.34 42.37 6.38
C ASP A 175 -0.97 42.43 5.56
N SER A 176 -1.57 43.62 5.54
CA SER A 176 -2.55 44.01 4.54
C SER A 176 -1.77 44.39 3.28
N LEU A 177 -1.91 43.58 2.23
CA LEU A 177 -1.79 44.13 0.88
C LEU A 177 -2.74 45.35 0.80
N PRO A 178 -2.38 46.40 0.03
CA PRO A 178 -3.05 47.70 0.09
C PRO A 178 -4.56 47.53 0.00
N GLU A 179 -5.28 48.27 0.86
CA GLU A 179 -6.73 48.33 0.94
C GLU A 179 -7.38 48.54 -0.44
N LEU A 180 -7.68 47.44 -1.12
CA LEU A 180 -8.72 47.38 -2.12
C LEU A 180 -9.94 46.80 -1.40
N ASP A 181 -10.64 47.69 -0.69
CA ASP A 181 -12.06 47.53 -0.33
C ASP A 181 -12.43 46.72 0.93
N GLY A 182 -11.49 46.46 1.87
CA GLY A 182 -11.84 45.84 3.17
C GLY A 182 -12.33 44.38 3.11
N MET A 183 -12.08 43.70 1.98
CA MET A 183 -12.52 42.32 1.70
C MET A 183 -11.45 41.25 1.99
N THR A 184 -10.18 41.63 2.23
CA THR A 184 -9.06 40.68 2.37
C THR A 184 -8.88 40.19 3.81
N VAL A 185 -8.57 38.90 3.97
CA VAL A 185 -8.20 38.31 5.27
C VAL A 185 -6.75 37.86 5.24
N SER A 186 -5.94 38.45 6.12
CA SER A 186 -4.54 38.09 6.28
C SER A 186 -4.39 36.65 6.83
N GLY A 187 -3.44 35.89 6.26
CA GLY A 187 -3.22 34.48 6.57
C GLY A 187 -4.03 33.51 5.70
N PHE A 188 -3.78 32.21 5.91
CA PHE A 188 -4.41 31.11 5.18
C PHE A 188 -4.35 31.29 3.65
N TYR A 189 -3.17 31.67 3.14
CA TYR A 189 -2.97 32.06 1.73
C TYR A 189 -2.99 30.92 0.72
N ASP A 190 -3.24 29.67 1.14
CA ASP A 190 -3.61 28.60 0.19
C ASP A 190 -5.12 28.58 -0.10
N VAL A 191 -5.91 29.42 0.58
CA VAL A 191 -7.32 29.70 0.27
C VAL A 191 -7.40 31.10 -0.32
N ASP A 192 -7.95 31.19 -1.53
CA ASP A 192 -8.15 32.45 -2.25
C ASP A 192 -9.01 33.41 -1.42
N ASP A 193 -8.71 34.71 -1.54
CA ASP A 193 -9.48 35.73 -0.86
C ASP A 193 -10.89 35.81 -1.47
N SER A 194 -11.88 35.70 -0.59
CA SER A 194 -13.30 35.68 -0.95
C SER A 194 -14.15 36.19 0.22
N PRO A 195 -15.36 36.72 -0.06
CA PRO A 195 -16.34 36.99 0.98
C PRO A 195 -16.60 35.79 1.89
N SER A 196 -16.60 34.56 1.35
CA SER A 196 -16.75 33.32 2.13
C SER A 196 -15.58 33.06 3.08
N LYS A 197 -14.33 33.22 2.61
CA LYS A 197 -13.14 33.14 3.49
C LYS A 197 -13.23 34.17 4.61
N ARG A 198 -13.67 35.39 4.30
CA ARG A 198 -13.85 36.47 5.27
C ARG A 198 -14.82 36.09 6.38
N VAL A 199 -16.04 35.69 6.02
CA VAL A 199 -17.06 35.25 6.99
C VAL A 199 -16.52 34.16 7.90
N LEU A 200 -15.90 33.11 7.35
CA LEU A 200 -15.36 32.02 8.18
C LEU A 200 -14.25 32.49 9.13
N ALA A 201 -13.37 33.38 8.68
CA ALA A 201 -12.25 33.85 9.48
C ALA A 201 -12.67 34.86 10.56
N THR A 202 -13.61 35.77 10.28
CA THR A 202 -14.03 36.84 11.21
C THR A 202 -15.15 36.40 12.14
N GLU A 203 -16.11 35.61 11.66
CA GLU A 203 -17.28 35.13 12.42
C GLU A 203 -17.07 33.69 12.90
N ARG A 204 -15.83 33.36 13.27
CA ARG A 204 -15.37 32.01 13.63
C ARG A 204 -16.20 31.32 14.71
N LEU A 205 -16.88 32.05 15.58
CA LEU A 205 -17.71 31.49 16.65
C LEU A 205 -19.05 30.99 16.12
N ASP A 206 -19.64 31.71 15.17
CA ASP A 206 -20.94 31.37 14.55
C ASP A 206 -20.78 30.23 13.54
N TYR A 207 -19.60 30.12 12.90
CA TYR A 207 -19.28 29.10 11.90
C TYR A 207 -18.15 28.15 12.31
N LYS A 208 -18.02 27.86 13.61
CA LYS A 208 -16.90 27.10 14.21
C LYS A 208 -16.58 25.78 13.49
N LYS A 209 -17.59 24.98 13.17
CA LYS A 209 -17.44 23.71 12.43
C LYS A 209 -16.73 23.94 11.08
N TYR A 210 -17.18 24.92 10.31
CA TYR A 210 -16.67 25.20 8.98
C TYR A 210 -15.31 25.89 9.01
N TYR A 211 -15.05 26.73 10.01
CA TYR A 211 -13.71 27.28 10.26
C TYR A 211 -12.67 26.16 10.47
N TYR A 212 -12.98 25.18 11.33
CA TYR A 212 -12.07 24.04 11.56
C TYR A 212 -11.94 23.14 10.33
N LEU A 213 -13.04 22.94 9.60
CA LEU A 213 -13.00 22.21 8.34
C LEU A 213 -12.21 22.93 7.25
N ALA A 214 -12.09 24.26 7.28
CA ALA A 214 -11.33 25.01 6.29
C ALA A 214 -9.85 25.17 6.67
N PHE A 215 -9.58 25.51 7.93
CA PHE A 215 -8.29 26.10 8.29
C PHE A 215 -7.47 25.29 9.29
N SER A 216 -8.10 24.53 10.20
CA SER A 216 -7.36 23.83 11.26
C SER A 216 -6.38 22.79 10.73
N LYS A 217 -5.29 22.60 11.50
CA LYS A 217 -4.37 21.47 11.33
C LYS A 217 -5.13 20.14 11.22
N ARG A 218 -4.58 19.22 10.44
CA ARG A 218 -5.17 17.90 10.19
C ARG A 218 -4.42 16.81 10.93
N PRO A 219 -5.09 15.71 11.30
CA PRO A 219 -4.39 14.50 11.70
C PRO A 219 -3.56 13.93 10.54
N VAL A 220 -2.64 13.02 10.87
CA VAL A 220 -1.82 12.29 9.88
C VAL A 220 -2.70 11.57 8.87
N GLU A 221 -3.80 10.96 9.33
CA GLU A 221 -4.71 10.17 8.49
C GLU A 221 -6.12 10.76 8.52
N GLU A 222 -6.73 10.91 7.35
CA GLU A 222 -8.15 11.23 7.18
C GLU A 222 -8.82 10.14 6.31
N LEU A 223 -10.01 9.69 6.69
CA LEU A 223 -10.82 8.71 5.94
C LEU A 223 -12.26 9.21 5.87
N TYR A 224 -12.87 9.15 4.69
CA TYR A 224 -14.24 9.60 4.44
C TYR A 224 -15.01 8.56 3.63
N ASP A 225 -16.29 8.37 3.96
CA ASP A 225 -17.28 7.76 3.07
C ASP A 225 -17.93 8.89 2.25
N ILE A 226 -17.49 9.06 1.00
CA ILE A 226 -17.88 10.19 0.15
C ILE A 226 -19.28 10.02 -0.48
N ILE A 227 -19.90 8.85 -0.33
CA ILE A 227 -21.31 8.65 -0.72
C ILE A 227 -22.23 9.21 0.36
N LEU A 228 -21.89 8.98 1.63
CA LEU A 228 -22.67 9.47 2.77
C LEU A 228 -22.31 10.91 3.18
N ASP A 229 -21.06 11.30 3.00
CA ASP A 229 -20.50 12.61 3.37
C ASP A 229 -19.60 13.16 2.25
N PRO A 230 -20.18 13.60 1.11
CA PRO A 230 -19.42 14.14 -0.01
C PRO A 230 -18.65 15.42 0.33
N GLY A 231 -19.03 16.11 1.41
CA GLY A 231 -18.33 17.28 1.91
C GLY A 231 -17.08 16.96 2.73
N CYS A 232 -16.78 15.68 2.98
CA CYS A 232 -15.66 15.24 3.83
C CYS A 232 -15.63 15.96 5.19
N THR A 233 -16.78 16.01 5.85
CA THR A 233 -17.00 16.73 7.12
C THR A 233 -16.80 15.87 8.37
N VAL A 234 -16.84 14.54 8.23
CA VAL A 234 -16.68 13.57 9.32
C VAL A 234 -15.50 12.65 9.01
N ASN A 235 -14.39 12.83 9.73
CA ASN A 235 -13.23 11.95 9.59
C ASN A 235 -13.46 10.63 10.35
N LEU A 236 -13.46 9.52 9.61
CA LEU A 236 -13.65 8.16 10.10
C LEU A 236 -12.33 7.47 10.48
N ALA A 237 -11.18 8.11 10.26
CA ALA A 237 -9.87 7.48 10.43
C ALA A 237 -9.60 7.03 11.87
N SER A 238 -10.24 7.60 12.89
CA SER A 238 -10.09 7.16 14.29
C SER A 238 -11.17 6.18 14.75
N ASP A 239 -12.14 5.85 13.90
CA ASP A 239 -13.21 4.91 14.23
C ASP A 239 -12.73 3.46 13.98
N PRO A 240 -12.65 2.61 15.02
CA PRO A 240 -12.20 1.22 14.88
C PRO A 240 -13.03 0.41 13.88
N CYS A 241 -14.30 0.76 13.64
CA CYS A 241 -15.15 0.09 12.65
C CYS A 241 -14.60 0.22 11.22
N TYR A 242 -13.76 1.24 10.97
CA TYR A 242 -13.17 1.54 9.68
C TYR A 242 -11.67 1.20 9.61
N ASP A 243 -11.09 0.56 10.64
CA ASP A 243 -9.66 0.22 10.66
C ASP A 243 -9.26 -0.64 9.46
N THR A 244 -10.08 -1.62 9.09
CA THR A 244 -9.84 -2.49 7.92
C THR A 244 -9.77 -1.68 6.63
N ILE A 245 -10.72 -0.76 6.42
CA ILE A 245 -10.78 0.09 5.23
C ILE A 245 -9.62 1.08 5.23
N ARG A 246 -9.37 1.77 6.34
CA ARG A 246 -8.25 2.71 6.51
C ARG A 246 -6.92 2.03 6.20
N ASN A 247 -6.67 0.88 6.81
CA ASN A 247 -5.42 0.14 6.62
C ASN A 247 -5.29 -0.33 5.16
N SER A 248 -6.35 -0.88 4.56
CA SER A 248 -6.34 -1.29 3.14
C SER A 248 -6.03 -0.14 2.20
N MET A 249 -6.69 1.01 2.37
CA MET A 249 -6.48 2.18 1.52
C MET A 249 -5.10 2.80 1.74
N ARG A 250 -4.62 2.88 2.99
CA ARG A 250 -3.24 3.30 3.30
C ARG A 250 -2.23 2.40 2.60
N CYS A 251 -2.40 1.08 2.72
CA CYS A 251 -1.52 0.10 2.08
C CYS A 251 -1.49 0.28 0.57
N ARG A 252 -2.66 0.41 -0.06
CA ARG A 252 -2.76 0.63 -1.49
C ARG A 252 -2.11 1.94 -1.93
N LEU A 253 -2.35 3.04 -1.21
CA LEU A 253 -1.74 4.33 -1.50
C LEU A 253 -0.20 4.24 -1.47
N ILE A 254 0.37 3.66 -0.42
CA ILE A 254 1.82 3.53 -0.26
C ILE A 254 2.43 2.65 -1.36
N ASN A 255 1.79 1.52 -1.69
CA ASN A 255 2.24 0.64 -2.75
C ASN A 255 2.30 1.38 -4.09
N GLU A 256 1.20 2.03 -4.48
CA GLU A 256 1.12 2.72 -5.76
C GLU A 256 2.10 3.89 -5.86
N LEU A 257 2.28 4.68 -4.78
CA LEU A 257 3.27 5.76 -4.77
C LEU A 257 4.71 5.24 -4.84
N THR A 258 4.99 4.08 -4.23
CA THR A 258 6.30 3.41 -4.35
C THR A 258 6.55 2.97 -5.79
N LEU A 259 5.56 2.33 -6.44
CA LEU A 259 5.66 1.94 -7.85
C LEU A 259 5.86 3.15 -8.78
N GLN A 260 5.19 4.27 -8.48
CA GLN A 260 5.35 5.54 -9.20
C GLN A 260 6.61 6.33 -8.81
N LYS A 261 7.45 5.77 -7.93
CA LYS A 261 8.71 6.35 -7.47
C LYS A 261 8.55 7.74 -6.85
N ASP A 262 7.49 7.93 -6.05
CA ASP A 262 7.25 9.19 -5.36
C ASP A 262 8.43 9.57 -4.45
N PRO A 263 9.08 10.74 -4.64
CA PRO A 263 10.23 11.13 -3.84
C PRO A 263 9.98 11.17 -2.33
N ARG A 264 8.75 11.49 -1.89
CA ARG A 264 8.39 11.48 -0.46
C ARG A 264 8.44 10.06 0.12
N LEU A 265 8.14 9.04 -0.69
CA LEU A 265 8.19 7.63 -0.29
C LEU A 265 9.59 7.01 -0.47
N LEU A 266 10.43 7.62 -1.30
CA LEU A 266 11.83 7.21 -1.49
C LEU A 266 12.79 7.98 -0.56
N GLY A 267 12.24 8.80 0.34
CA GLY A 267 12.98 9.65 1.28
C GLY A 267 13.80 10.79 0.66
N SER A 268 13.65 11.03 -0.66
CA SER A 268 14.23 12.18 -1.36
C SER A 268 13.29 13.39 -1.45
N GLY A 269 12.11 13.31 -0.82
CA GLY A 269 11.03 14.29 -0.97
C GLY A 269 11.29 15.70 -0.41
N ASN A 270 12.37 15.90 0.38
CA ASN A 270 12.82 17.23 0.78
C ASN A 270 13.14 18.14 -0.42
N VAL A 271 13.43 17.55 -1.59
CA VAL A 271 13.61 18.29 -2.84
C VAL A 271 12.43 19.22 -3.16
N PHE A 272 11.20 18.82 -2.80
CA PHE A 272 10.01 19.62 -3.06
C PHE A 272 9.97 20.93 -2.25
N GLU A 273 10.58 20.94 -1.08
CA GLU A 273 10.71 22.12 -0.22
C GLU A 273 11.83 23.05 -0.70
N ALA A 274 12.79 22.51 -1.45
CA ALA A 274 13.93 23.26 -1.96
C ALA A 274 13.62 24.05 -3.23
N TYR A 275 12.62 23.66 -4.03
CA TYR A 275 12.43 24.20 -5.38
C TYR A 275 12.34 25.73 -5.41
N PRO A 276 12.97 26.40 -6.40
CA PRO A 276 12.87 27.85 -6.56
C PRO A 276 11.43 28.34 -6.68
N ARG A 277 11.19 29.56 -6.21
CA ARG A 277 9.94 30.30 -6.48
C ARG A 277 10.24 31.51 -7.35
N PHE A 278 9.55 31.59 -8.48
CA PHE A 278 9.67 32.71 -9.42
C PHE A 278 8.68 33.83 -9.10
N GLY A 279 7.52 33.50 -8.50
CA GLY A 279 6.51 34.49 -8.08
C GLY A 279 6.96 35.36 -6.91
N THR A 280 6.16 36.38 -6.60
CA THR A 280 6.34 37.21 -5.40
C THR A 280 6.22 36.37 -4.13
N MET A 281 6.94 36.81 -3.09
CA MET A 281 6.90 36.21 -1.76
C MET A 281 6.33 37.21 -0.76
N ARG A 282 5.28 36.78 -0.07
CA ARG A 282 4.69 37.41 1.13
C ARG A 282 5.70 37.58 2.28
N ASN A 283 5.35 38.38 3.26
CA ASN A 283 6.22 38.71 4.39
C ASN A 283 6.22 37.62 5.47
N PHE A 284 6.72 36.44 5.15
CA PHE A 284 7.02 35.40 6.13
C PHE A 284 8.50 35.44 6.55
N PRO A 285 8.84 35.04 7.78
CA PRO A 285 10.23 34.80 8.18
C PRO A 285 10.82 33.61 7.39
N GLY A 286 12.14 33.50 7.41
CA GLY A 286 12.87 32.41 6.76
C GLY A 286 13.34 32.74 5.33
N PHE A 287 13.64 31.69 4.57
CA PHE A 287 14.19 31.78 3.22
C PHE A 287 13.20 32.43 2.24
N LYS A 288 13.65 33.50 1.59
CA LYS A 288 12.84 34.30 0.65
C LYS A 288 13.64 34.83 -0.55
N GLU A 289 14.66 34.09 -0.98
CA GLU A 289 15.36 34.41 -2.22
C GLU A 289 14.62 33.82 -3.41
N ARG A 290 14.20 34.68 -4.35
CA ARG A 290 13.53 34.24 -5.57
C ARG A 290 14.54 33.53 -6.48
N GLU A 291 14.05 32.59 -7.27
CA GLU A 291 14.85 31.88 -8.30
C GLU A 291 16.00 31.02 -7.76
N MET A 292 16.15 30.97 -6.43
CA MET A 292 17.17 30.20 -5.72
C MET A 292 16.53 29.00 -5.02
N TYR A 293 17.28 27.91 -4.92
CA TYR A 293 16.88 26.78 -4.10
C TYR A 293 17.01 27.14 -2.62
N ASN A 294 16.05 26.73 -1.80
CA ASN A 294 16.18 26.88 -0.35
C ASN A 294 17.29 25.94 0.17
N PRO A 295 18.44 26.47 0.63
CA PRO A 295 19.60 25.66 0.99
C PRO A 295 19.35 24.73 2.18
N ALA A 296 18.34 25.02 3.01
CA ALA A 296 17.96 24.15 4.12
C ALA A 296 17.42 22.79 3.67
N TYR A 297 16.94 22.70 2.42
CA TYR A 297 16.26 21.51 1.89
C TYR A 297 16.91 20.92 0.64
N ILE A 298 18.04 21.48 0.18
CA ILE A 298 18.80 20.91 -0.94
C ILE A 298 19.27 19.49 -0.54
N PRO A 299 18.96 18.45 -1.32
CA PRO A 299 19.50 17.12 -1.08
C PRO A 299 21.03 17.16 -1.12
N VAL A 300 21.68 16.86 -0.01
CA VAL A 300 23.15 16.76 0.04
C VAL A 300 23.54 15.39 -0.53
N PRO A 301 24.42 15.32 -1.55
CA PRO A 301 24.96 14.04 -2.01
C PRO A 301 25.64 13.33 -0.83
N ASN A 302 25.28 12.08 -0.55
CA ASN A 302 25.82 11.23 0.53
C ASN A 302 25.35 11.49 1.97
N ARG A 303 24.24 12.22 2.21
CA ARG A 303 23.55 12.06 3.49
C ARG A 303 22.64 10.84 3.36
N GLU A 304 22.88 9.80 4.17
CA GLU A 304 21.91 8.72 4.36
C GLU A 304 20.56 9.35 4.62
N VAL A 305 19.68 9.17 3.64
CA VAL A 305 18.27 9.43 3.77
C VAL A 305 17.80 8.54 4.92
N PRO A 306 17.15 9.07 5.97
CA PRO A 306 16.58 8.21 6.99
C PRO A 306 15.76 7.15 6.26
N ALA A 307 16.09 5.87 6.48
CA ALA A 307 15.35 4.79 5.88
C ALA A 307 13.86 5.10 6.04
N VAL A 308 13.15 5.19 4.92
CA VAL A 308 11.69 5.19 4.95
C VAL A 308 11.34 4.02 5.84
N ASP A 309 10.54 4.27 6.87
CA ASP A 309 10.00 3.19 7.69
C ASP A 309 9.15 2.32 6.76
N ARG A 310 9.81 1.34 6.12
CA ARG A 310 9.22 0.23 5.37
C ARG A 310 8.61 -0.72 6.40
N SER A 311 7.82 -0.16 7.32
CA SER A 311 7.07 -0.91 8.30
C SER A 311 6.25 -1.91 7.52
N LEU A 312 6.57 -3.17 7.78
CA LEU A 312 5.80 -4.37 7.47
C LEU A 312 4.37 -4.03 7.04
N LEU A 313 4.07 -4.17 5.75
CA LEU A 313 2.75 -3.86 5.20
C LEU A 313 1.75 -4.83 5.82
N ALA A 314 1.01 -4.38 6.83
CA ALA A 314 0.11 -5.22 7.60
C ALA A 314 -1.26 -5.38 6.90
N ILE A 315 -1.44 -6.48 6.19
CA ILE A 315 -2.64 -6.82 5.43
C ILE A 315 -3.54 -7.73 6.27
N PRO A 316 -4.76 -7.30 6.66
CA PRO A 316 -5.71 -8.19 7.31
C PRO A 316 -6.17 -9.25 6.31
N PHE A 317 -5.85 -10.52 6.57
CA PHE A 317 -6.20 -11.61 5.66
C PHE A 317 -7.37 -12.46 6.18
N LYS A 318 -7.63 -12.42 7.50
CA LYS A 318 -8.66 -13.25 8.11
C LYS A 318 -9.29 -12.57 9.32
N GLN A 319 -10.63 -12.58 9.34
CA GLN A 319 -11.43 -12.10 10.47
C GLN A 319 -12.18 -13.28 11.10
N ILE A 320 -12.00 -13.51 12.41
CA ILE A 320 -12.76 -14.51 13.17
C ILE A 320 -13.33 -13.85 14.44
N GLY A 321 -14.62 -13.54 14.43
CA GLY A 321 -15.23 -12.74 15.50
C GLY A 321 -14.51 -11.38 15.61
N ASP A 322 -13.98 -11.08 16.79
CA ASP A 322 -13.23 -9.85 17.06
C ASP A 322 -11.72 -9.96 16.76
N VAL A 323 -11.24 -11.14 16.30
CA VAL A 323 -9.83 -11.36 15.98
C VAL A 323 -9.58 -11.08 14.50
N THR A 324 -8.68 -10.12 14.21
CA THR A 324 -8.14 -9.87 12.87
C THR A 324 -6.71 -10.38 12.80
N LEU A 325 -6.44 -11.35 11.92
CA LEU A 325 -5.09 -11.82 11.65
C LEU A 325 -4.50 -11.10 10.43
N LYS A 326 -3.21 -10.78 10.51
CA LYS A 326 -2.51 -10.02 9.49
C LYS A 326 -1.37 -10.81 8.83
N LEU A 327 -1.14 -10.51 7.56
CA LEU A 327 0.08 -10.80 6.83
C LEU A 327 0.93 -9.54 6.78
N TYR A 328 2.23 -9.67 6.94
CA TYR A 328 3.16 -8.57 6.84
C TYR A 328 4.09 -8.78 5.64
N LEU A 329 3.93 -7.98 4.59
CA LEU A 329 4.70 -8.16 3.35
C LEU A 329 6.01 -7.37 3.40
N ILE A 330 7.06 -8.00 2.86
CA ILE A 330 8.39 -7.43 2.60
C ILE A 330 8.66 -7.64 1.12
N GLU A 331 8.67 -6.55 0.37
CA GLU A 331 8.89 -6.57 -1.08
C GLU A 331 10.38 -6.69 -1.43
N PRO A 332 10.70 -7.28 -2.59
CA PRO A 332 12.08 -7.42 -3.03
C PRO A 332 12.71 -6.06 -3.37
N GLU A 333 13.95 -5.83 -2.91
CA GLU A 333 14.64 -4.53 -3.05
C GLU A 333 14.94 -4.14 -4.50
N ASN A 334 15.06 -5.13 -5.39
CA ASN A 334 15.48 -4.95 -6.79
C ASN A 334 14.40 -5.41 -7.77
N ARG A 335 13.16 -4.93 -7.62
CA ARG A 335 12.09 -5.16 -8.61
C ARG A 335 12.38 -4.39 -9.90
N VAL A 336 13.33 -4.89 -10.69
CA VAL A 336 13.78 -4.31 -11.97
C VAL A 336 12.90 -4.78 -13.13
N THR A 337 12.22 -5.93 -12.99
CA THR A 337 11.36 -6.52 -14.02
C THR A 337 9.88 -6.42 -13.65
N GLN A 338 9.01 -6.33 -14.66
CA GLN A 338 7.54 -6.39 -14.50
C GLN A 338 7.02 -7.83 -14.27
N GLU A 339 7.90 -8.82 -14.10
CA GLU A 339 7.52 -10.22 -13.98
C GLU A 339 7.07 -10.57 -12.55
N PRO A 340 6.02 -11.40 -12.38
CA PRO A 340 5.58 -11.84 -11.06
C PRO A 340 6.69 -12.57 -10.29
N SER A 341 6.91 -12.19 -9.03
CA SER A 341 7.93 -12.79 -8.17
C SER A 341 7.42 -14.04 -7.44
N PRO A 342 8.26 -15.04 -7.18
CA PRO A 342 7.99 -16.07 -6.18
C PRO A 342 7.71 -15.44 -4.81
N ALA A 343 6.92 -16.10 -3.95
CA ALA A 343 6.63 -15.62 -2.61
C ALA A 343 6.92 -16.65 -1.53
N ILE A 344 7.52 -16.22 -0.41
CA ILE A 344 7.79 -17.09 0.74
C ILE A 344 7.07 -16.57 1.98
N ILE A 345 6.22 -17.39 2.58
CA ILE A 345 5.44 -17.05 3.77
C ILE A 345 5.95 -17.80 4.99
N PHE A 346 6.27 -17.05 6.04
CA PHE A 346 6.84 -17.54 7.29
C PHE A 346 5.79 -17.62 8.39
N PHE A 347 5.71 -18.80 9.01
CA PHE A 347 4.97 -19.02 10.25
C PHE A 347 5.94 -19.10 11.44
N HIS A 348 5.69 -18.27 12.45
CA HIS A 348 6.57 -18.19 13.61
C HIS A 348 6.47 -19.42 14.52
N GLY A 349 7.54 -19.72 15.26
CA GLY A 349 7.54 -20.72 16.33
C GLY A 349 6.89 -20.23 17.64
N GLY A 350 6.88 -21.09 18.66
CA GLY A 350 6.39 -20.76 20.01
C GLY A 350 5.30 -21.69 20.55
N GLY A 351 5.28 -22.94 20.07
CA GLY A 351 4.48 -24.03 20.62
C GLY A 351 2.96 -23.81 20.51
N PHE A 352 2.49 -22.99 19.56
CA PHE A 352 1.09 -22.55 19.44
C PHE A 352 0.56 -21.75 20.64
N VAL A 353 1.42 -21.44 21.62
CA VAL A 353 1.02 -20.72 22.84
C VAL A 353 1.39 -19.24 22.76
N LYS A 354 2.57 -18.93 22.24
CA LYS A 354 3.15 -17.59 22.14
C LYS A 354 3.91 -17.42 20.83
N GLY A 355 4.35 -16.20 20.54
CA GLY A 355 5.17 -15.86 19.37
C GLY A 355 4.69 -14.58 18.70
N SER A 356 5.41 -14.17 17.67
CA SER A 356 5.09 -12.99 16.84
C SER A 356 5.58 -13.23 15.42
N ALA A 357 4.88 -12.69 14.43
CA ALA A 357 5.22 -12.77 13.02
C ALA A 357 6.65 -12.27 12.74
N ASP A 358 7.11 -11.24 13.47
CA ASP A 358 8.45 -10.64 13.34
C ASP A 358 9.62 -11.58 13.64
N HIS A 359 9.36 -12.75 14.26
CA HIS A 359 10.41 -13.71 14.59
C HIS A 359 11.23 -14.16 13.38
N PHE A 360 10.59 -14.26 12.21
CA PHE A 360 11.24 -14.64 10.95
C PHE A 360 11.60 -13.45 10.06
N LYS A 361 11.47 -12.21 10.55
CA LYS A 361 11.81 -11.01 9.79
C LYS A 361 13.22 -11.07 9.19
N PRO A 362 14.28 -11.51 9.91
CA PRO A 362 15.61 -11.58 9.31
C PRO A 362 15.74 -12.55 8.13
N GLN A 363 15.03 -13.69 8.17
CA GLN A 363 14.99 -14.64 7.06
C GLN A 363 14.17 -14.06 5.90
N ALA A 364 13.04 -13.42 6.20
CA ALA A 364 12.20 -12.77 5.21
C ALA A 364 12.94 -11.65 4.46
N GLU A 365 13.72 -10.83 5.17
CA GLU A 365 14.60 -9.81 4.57
C GLU A 365 15.63 -10.42 3.61
N TYR A 366 16.23 -11.57 3.96
CA TYR A 366 17.17 -12.27 3.08
C TYR A 366 16.50 -12.70 1.76
N PHE A 367 15.34 -13.36 1.83
CA PHE A 367 14.65 -13.82 0.63
C PHE A 367 14.04 -12.66 -0.19
N ALA A 368 13.64 -11.58 0.47
CA ALA A 368 13.27 -10.34 -0.21
C ALA A 368 14.46 -9.76 -1.00
N ALA A 369 15.65 -9.70 -0.40
CA ALA A 369 16.86 -9.28 -1.10
C ALA A 369 17.24 -10.22 -2.27
N ARG A 370 16.79 -11.49 -2.23
CA ARG A 370 16.95 -12.47 -3.32
C ARG A 370 15.90 -12.39 -4.43
N GLY A 371 14.92 -11.50 -4.31
CA GLY A 371 13.91 -11.26 -5.35
C GLY A 371 12.55 -11.88 -5.08
N MET A 372 12.31 -12.43 -3.89
CA MET A 372 11.00 -12.96 -3.50
C MET A 372 10.14 -11.90 -2.82
N THR A 373 8.82 -12.04 -2.90
CA THR A 373 7.93 -11.35 -1.97
C THR A 373 7.90 -12.17 -0.67
N ALA A 374 8.50 -11.66 0.40
CA ALA A 374 8.49 -12.35 1.68
C ALA A 374 7.30 -11.91 2.55
N VAL A 375 6.70 -12.85 3.26
CA VAL A 375 5.47 -12.62 4.04
C VAL A 375 5.63 -13.17 5.44
N LEU A 376 5.34 -12.40 6.48
CA LEU A 376 5.26 -12.89 7.85
C LEU A 376 3.79 -13.05 8.24
N ALA A 377 3.37 -14.23 8.67
CA ALA A 377 1.96 -14.51 8.95
C ALA A 377 1.66 -14.55 10.44
N GLU A 378 0.61 -13.85 10.85
CA GLU A 378 -0.07 -14.10 12.12
C GLU A 378 -0.98 -15.32 12.02
N TYR A 379 -1.12 -16.03 13.14
CA TYR A 379 -2.09 -17.10 13.30
C TYR A 379 -2.55 -17.14 14.76
N ARG A 380 -3.72 -17.73 15.02
CA ARG A 380 -4.27 -17.76 16.38
C ARG A 380 -3.42 -18.63 17.32
N ILE A 381 -2.84 -18.01 18.33
CA ILE A 381 -2.14 -18.64 19.47
C ILE A 381 -2.95 -18.66 20.76
N LYS A 382 -2.70 -19.65 21.64
CA LYS A 382 -3.42 -19.86 22.91
C LYS A 382 -3.39 -18.65 23.85
N LYS A 383 -2.22 -18.03 24.08
CA LYS A 383 -2.09 -16.95 25.08
C LYS A 383 -2.88 -15.69 24.70
N LEU A 384 -2.99 -15.41 23.40
CA LEU A 384 -3.65 -14.20 22.91
C LEU A 384 -5.13 -14.45 22.57
N HIS A 385 -5.46 -15.63 22.02
CA HIS A 385 -6.79 -15.89 21.45
C HIS A 385 -7.55 -17.03 22.14
N GLY A 386 -6.92 -17.75 23.08
CA GLY A 386 -7.56 -18.90 23.75
C GLY A 386 -7.79 -20.11 22.84
N THR A 387 -7.12 -20.17 21.68
CA THR A 387 -7.31 -21.23 20.67
C THR A 387 -6.40 -22.44 20.88
N THR A 388 -6.66 -23.50 20.10
CA THR A 388 -5.85 -24.71 20.01
C THR A 388 -5.00 -24.69 18.72
N PRO A 389 -4.04 -25.62 18.56
CA PRO A 389 -3.28 -25.75 17.31
C PRO A 389 -4.15 -26.04 16.08
N TYR A 390 -5.36 -26.59 16.25
CA TYR A 390 -6.27 -26.89 15.14
C TYR A 390 -6.74 -25.60 14.43
N GLU A 391 -7.02 -24.54 15.18
CA GLU A 391 -7.32 -23.22 14.60
C GLU A 391 -6.11 -22.63 13.88
N ALA A 392 -4.90 -22.80 14.43
CA ALA A 392 -3.67 -22.33 13.80
C ALA A 392 -3.41 -23.00 12.44
N VAL A 393 -3.73 -24.29 12.30
CA VAL A 393 -3.65 -25.00 11.00
C VAL A 393 -4.60 -24.39 9.98
N LYS A 394 -5.85 -24.10 10.38
CA LYS A 394 -6.82 -23.42 9.50
C LYS A 394 -6.32 -22.04 9.10
N ASP A 395 -5.77 -21.27 10.04
CA ASP A 395 -5.24 -19.93 9.77
C ASP A 395 -4.07 -19.95 8.79
N ALA A 396 -3.15 -20.91 8.93
CA ALA A 396 -2.04 -21.07 8.00
C ALA A 396 -2.52 -21.43 6.59
N LYS A 397 -3.53 -22.30 6.46
CA LYS A 397 -4.15 -22.63 5.17
C LYS A 397 -4.84 -21.42 4.53
N SER A 398 -5.62 -20.68 5.32
CA SER A 398 -6.23 -19.42 4.91
C SER A 398 -5.18 -18.41 4.43
N ALA A 399 -4.03 -18.31 5.09
CA ALA A 399 -2.96 -17.40 4.71
C ALA A 399 -2.36 -17.74 3.33
N ILE A 400 -2.10 -19.03 3.05
CA ILE A 400 -1.63 -19.46 1.72
C ILE A 400 -2.70 -19.17 0.66
N ARG A 401 -3.96 -19.51 0.94
CA ARG A 401 -5.07 -19.28 0.03
C ARG A 401 -5.23 -17.80 -0.30
N TYR A 402 -5.23 -16.95 0.71
CA TYR A 402 -5.32 -15.49 0.56
C TYR A 402 -4.15 -14.95 -0.27
N LEU A 403 -2.93 -15.43 -0.01
CA LEU A 403 -1.75 -15.04 -0.79
C LEU A 403 -1.91 -15.40 -2.27
N ARG A 404 -2.49 -16.57 -2.56
CA ARG A 404 -2.73 -17.06 -3.93
C ARG A 404 -3.87 -16.33 -4.62
N GLU A 405 -4.95 -16.03 -3.90
CA GLU A 405 -6.11 -15.28 -4.40
C GLU A 405 -5.72 -13.86 -4.84
N HIS A 406 -4.91 -13.19 -4.03
CA HIS A 406 -4.48 -11.81 -4.23
C HIS A 406 -3.11 -11.67 -4.91
N ALA A 407 -2.55 -12.77 -5.43
CA ALA A 407 -1.21 -12.80 -6.02
C ALA A 407 -1.00 -11.73 -7.11
N GLY A 408 -2.03 -11.48 -7.94
CA GLY A 408 -1.98 -10.44 -8.97
C GLY A 408 -1.79 -9.02 -8.43
N GLU A 409 -2.34 -8.72 -7.25
CA GLU A 409 -2.25 -7.39 -6.63
C GLU A 409 -0.83 -7.06 -6.16
N TRP A 410 -0.09 -8.08 -5.73
CA TRP A 410 1.29 -7.94 -5.25
C TRP A 410 2.31 -8.42 -6.28
N SER A 411 1.86 -8.69 -7.50
CA SER A 411 2.63 -9.30 -8.60
C SER A 411 3.49 -10.47 -8.10
N ILE A 412 2.83 -11.38 -7.41
CA ILE A 412 3.34 -12.69 -7.00
C ILE A 412 2.95 -13.71 -8.07
N ASP A 413 3.83 -14.65 -8.36
CA ASP A 413 3.50 -15.84 -9.16
C ASP A 413 2.69 -16.81 -8.28
N PRO A 414 1.38 -17.03 -8.54
CA PRO A 414 0.53 -17.89 -7.71
C PRO A 414 0.92 -19.38 -7.77
N SER A 415 1.83 -19.76 -8.68
CA SER A 415 2.40 -21.10 -8.82
C SER A 415 3.76 -21.29 -8.12
N LYS A 416 4.26 -20.25 -7.44
CA LYS A 416 5.54 -20.25 -6.72
C LYS A 416 5.41 -19.67 -5.32
N ILE A 417 4.52 -20.26 -4.50
CA ILE A 417 4.30 -19.87 -3.10
C ILE A 417 4.93 -20.90 -2.16
N ILE A 418 5.96 -20.50 -1.42
CA ILE A 418 6.73 -21.34 -0.50
C ILE A 418 6.21 -21.13 0.92
N ALA A 419 5.88 -22.22 1.64
CA ALA A 419 5.61 -22.14 3.08
C ALA A 419 6.87 -22.46 3.88
N ALA A 420 7.18 -21.61 4.85
CA ALA A 420 8.33 -21.75 5.71
C ALA A 420 7.98 -21.53 7.18
N GLY A 421 8.77 -22.10 8.08
CA GLY A 421 8.53 -21.85 9.50
C GLY A 421 9.38 -22.69 10.45
N GLY A 422 9.38 -22.27 11.71
CA GLY A 422 10.21 -22.84 12.77
C GLY A 422 9.41 -23.53 13.85
N SER A 423 9.81 -24.73 14.29
CA SER A 423 9.17 -25.42 15.42
C SER A 423 7.66 -25.62 15.17
N ALA A 424 6.78 -25.02 15.98
CA ALA A 424 5.33 -24.99 15.75
C ALA A 424 4.95 -24.30 14.42
N GLY A 425 5.67 -23.27 13.98
CA GLY A 425 5.45 -22.68 12.65
C GLY A 425 5.91 -23.58 11.52
N GLY A 426 6.94 -24.41 11.76
CA GLY A 426 7.35 -25.46 10.83
C GLY A 426 6.33 -26.59 10.72
N HIS A 427 5.65 -26.91 11.83
CA HIS A 427 4.45 -27.76 11.80
C HIS A 427 3.36 -27.15 10.91
N LEU A 428 3.04 -25.86 11.09
CA LEU A 428 2.02 -25.17 10.29
C LEU A 428 2.37 -25.17 8.80
N ALA A 429 3.61 -24.83 8.45
CA ALA A 429 4.07 -24.87 7.06
C ALA A 429 3.92 -26.27 6.44
N ALA A 430 4.29 -27.32 7.16
CA ALA A 430 4.07 -28.70 6.69
C ALA A 430 2.58 -29.07 6.64
N ALA A 431 1.78 -28.60 7.60
CA ALA A 431 0.35 -28.87 7.68
C ALA A 431 -0.42 -28.29 6.49
N THR A 432 -0.07 -27.10 5.99
CA THR A 432 -0.73 -26.51 4.81
C THR A 432 -0.57 -27.37 3.56
N ALA A 433 0.59 -28.04 3.42
CA ALA A 433 0.88 -28.92 2.29
C ALA A 433 0.34 -30.34 2.45
N LEU A 434 0.46 -30.92 3.66
CA LEU A 434 0.22 -32.34 3.86
C LEU A 434 -1.22 -32.67 4.24
N ILE A 435 -1.95 -31.79 4.94
CA ILE A 435 -3.32 -32.10 5.38
C ILE A 435 -4.30 -31.58 4.33
N GLU A 436 -5.14 -32.45 3.76
CA GLU A 436 -6.15 -32.06 2.77
C GLU A 436 -7.38 -31.39 3.40
N ASP A 437 -7.73 -31.83 4.61
CA ASP A 437 -8.84 -31.29 5.39
C ASP A 437 -8.45 -30.01 6.13
N MET A 438 -9.24 -29.62 7.15
CA MET A 438 -8.94 -28.50 8.05
C MET A 438 -8.92 -27.14 7.34
N GLU A 439 -9.82 -26.96 6.37
CA GLU A 439 -10.09 -25.66 5.76
C GLU A 439 -11.03 -24.82 6.63
N GLU A 440 -10.94 -23.49 6.53
CA GLU A 440 -11.88 -22.62 7.22
C GLU A 440 -13.22 -22.58 6.47
N PRO A 441 -14.37 -22.80 7.14
CA PRO A 441 -15.66 -22.73 6.49
C PRO A 441 -15.94 -21.33 5.92
N GLY A 442 -16.43 -21.29 4.67
CA GLY A 442 -16.84 -20.05 4.00
C GLY A 442 -15.78 -19.46 3.07
N GLU A 443 -14.56 -20.01 3.03
CA GLU A 443 -13.54 -19.61 2.06
C GLU A 443 -13.75 -20.25 0.68
N ASP A 444 -13.20 -19.61 -0.36
CA ASP A 444 -13.26 -20.14 -1.73
C ASP A 444 -12.28 -21.31 -1.91
N LEU A 445 -12.80 -22.52 -1.75
CA LEU A 445 -12.02 -23.76 -1.90
C LEU A 445 -11.60 -24.07 -3.35
N ARG A 446 -12.01 -23.26 -4.34
CA ARG A 446 -11.44 -23.34 -5.69
C ARG A 446 -9.99 -22.85 -5.72
N ILE A 447 -9.60 -22.05 -4.72
CA ILE A 447 -8.24 -21.55 -4.54
C ILE A 447 -7.53 -22.47 -3.55
N SER A 448 -6.43 -23.07 -4.01
CA SER A 448 -5.64 -24.01 -3.21
C SER A 448 -4.99 -23.32 -2.01
N SER A 449 -4.94 -24.02 -0.87
CA SER A 449 -4.14 -23.67 0.32
C SER A 449 -2.79 -24.40 0.39
N VAL A 450 -2.48 -25.23 -0.62
CA VAL A 450 -1.26 -26.04 -0.67
C VAL A 450 -0.11 -25.19 -1.23
N PRO A 451 1.02 -24.99 -0.52
CA PRO A 451 2.19 -24.30 -1.05
C PRO A 451 2.92 -25.15 -2.10
N ASP A 452 3.72 -24.50 -2.93
CA ASP A 452 4.45 -25.11 -4.05
C ASP A 452 5.83 -25.67 -3.62
N ALA A 453 6.35 -25.27 -2.45
CA ALA A 453 7.51 -25.88 -1.77
C ALA A 453 7.49 -25.62 -0.26
N LEU A 454 8.30 -26.38 0.50
CA LEU A 454 8.45 -26.24 1.95
C LEU A 454 9.90 -25.97 2.38
N VAL A 455 10.10 -25.01 3.29
CA VAL A 455 11.39 -24.72 3.94
C VAL A 455 11.21 -24.78 5.46
N LEU A 456 11.65 -25.86 6.09
CA LEU A 456 11.28 -26.20 7.46
C LEU A 456 12.47 -26.13 8.42
N PHE A 457 12.34 -25.33 9.48
CA PHE A 457 13.37 -25.15 10.50
C PHE A 457 12.95 -25.86 11.80
N ASN A 458 13.67 -26.91 12.17
CA ASN A 458 13.36 -27.86 13.25
C ASN A 458 11.85 -28.12 13.49
N PRO A 459 11.09 -28.54 12.47
CA PRO A 459 9.63 -28.61 12.52
C PRO A 459 9.12 -29.72 13.44
N ALA A 460 8.01 -29.49 14.14
CA ALA A 460 7.29 -30.56 14.83
C ALA A 460 6.38 -31.32 13.83
N LEU A 461 6.80 -32.48 13.30
CA LEU A 461 6.08 -33.15 12.21
C LEU A 461 5.22 -34.35 12.65
N HIS A 462 5.45 -34.86 13.85
CA HIS A 462 4.73 -36.01 14.41
C HIS A 462 3.95 -35.58 15.66
N ASN A 463 2.62 -35.71 15.62
CA ASN A 463 1.74 -35.31 16.73
C ASN A 463 1.22 -36.50 17.54
N GLY A 464 1.56 -37.74 17.15
CA GLY A 464 1.16 -38.95 17.88
C GLY A 464 1.88 -39.11 19.22
N PRO A 465 1.59 -40.18 20.00
CA PRO A 465 2.06 -40.35 21.38
C PRO A 465 3.59 -40.28 21.56
N GLU A 466 4.34 -40.62 20.52
CA GLU A 466 5.81 -40.57 20.51
C GLU A 466 6.35 -39.19 20.06
N GLY A 467 5.48 -38.32 19.56
CA GLY A 467 5.83 -37.01 19.04
C GLY A 467 5.85 -35.90 20.10
N SER A 468 6.64 -34.86 19.86
CA SER A 468 6.92 -33.77 20.80
C SER A 468 5.74 -32.82 21.09
N VAL A 469 4.66 -32.90 20.32
CA VAL A 469 3.50 -32.01 20.46
C VAL A 469 2.20 -32.75 20.80
N ASN A 470 2.26 -34.03 21.19
CA ASN A 470 1.06 -34.84 21.43
C ASN A 470 0.08 -34.21 22.43
N ASP A 471 0.59 -33.67 23.55
CA ASP A 471 -0.21 -33.04 24.59
C ASP A 471 -1.08 -31.87 24.08
N LEU A 472 -0.67 -31.22 22.98
CA LEU A 472 -1.40 -30.10 22.39
C LEU A 472 -2.52 -30.54 21.44
N PHE A 473 -2.42 -31.75 20.87
CA PHE A 473 -3.38 -32.27 19.90
C PHE A 473 -4.28 -33.38 20.47
N GLY A 474 -3.85 -34.07 21.52
CA GLY A 474 -4.60 -35.11 22.22
C GLY A 474 -5.01 -36.28 21.32
N VAL A 475 -6.14 -36.91 21.62
CA VAL A 475 -6.63 -38.11 20.90
C VAL A 475 -6.92 -37.85 19.41
N GLY A 476 -7.13 -36.59 19.01
CA GLY A 476 -7.39 -36.18 17.63
C GLY A 476 -6.13 -35.98 16.77
N TYR A 477 -4.93 -36.25 17.29
CA TYR A 477 -3.66 -35.86 16.66
C TYR A 477 -3.50 -36.21 15.18
N ARG A 478 -4.11 -37.31 14.73
CA ARG A 478 -4.02 -37.74 13.32
C ARG A 478 -4.63 -36.72 12.36
N MET A 479 -5.62 -35.94 12.79
CA MET A 479 -6.25 -34.92 11.94
C MET A 479 -5.27 -33.82 11.54
N ALA A 480 -4.24 -33.57 12.35
CA ALA A 480 -3.33 -32.45 12.16
C ALA A 480 -1.84 -32.84 12.21
N SER A 481 -1.49 -34.12 12.04
CA SER A 481 -0.10 -34.59 12.09
C SER A 481 0.49 -34.74 10.69
N PRO A 482 1.42 -33.87 10.24
CA PRO A 482 2.04 -33.97 8.91
C PRO A 482 2.56 -35.38 8.58
N PHE A 483 3.27 -36.02 9.52
CA PHE A 483 3.82 -37.37 9.34
C PHE A 483 2.79 -38.45 8.96
N HIS A 484 1.57 -38.33 9.48
CA HIS A 484 0.49 -39.30 9.22
C HIS A 484 -0.19 -39.08 7.87
N HIS A 485 0.02 -37.94 7.23
CA HIS A 485 -0.58 -37.57 5.94
C HIS A 485 0.41 -37.66 4.75
N ILE A 486 1.63 -38.16 4.99
CA ILE A 486 2.61 -38.41 3.93
C ILE A 486 2.05 -39.39 2.89
N ARG A 487 1.99 -38.95 1.63
CA ARG A 487 1.50 -39.68 0.45
C ARG A 487 2.24 -39.21 -0.81
N PRO A 488 2.16 -39.90 -1.96
CA PRO A 488 2.77 -39.43 -3.20
C PRO A 488 2.18 -38.08 -3.68
N GLY A 489 2.99 -37.28 -4.38
CA GLY A 489 2.57 -36.01 -4.98
C GLY A 489 2.62 -34.78 -4.05
N LEU A 490 3.38 -34.87 -2.95
CA LEU A 490 3.55 -33.76 -2.01
C LEU A 490 4.63 -32.78 -2.49
N PRO A 491 4.54 -31.48 -2.12
CA PRO A 491 5.51 -30.46 -2.51
C PRO A 491 6.95 -30.81 -2.11
N PRO A 492 7.94 -30.41 -2.93
CA PRO A 492 9.35 -30.56 -2.57
C PRO A 492 9.65 -29.82 -1.27
N SER A 493 10.45 -30.44 -0.41
CA SER A 493 10.71 -29.96 0.95
C SER A 493 12.21 -29.95 1.28
N ILE A 494 12.66 -28.96 2.04
CA ILE A 494 13.96 -28.98 2.73
C ILE A 494 13.76 -28.81 4.25
N VAL A 495 14.52 -29.57 5.04
CA VAL A 495 14.41 -29.63 6.50
C VAL A 495 15.76 -29.42 7.15
N PHE A 496 15.86 -28.46 8.07
CA PHE A 496 17.03 -28.16 8.87
C PHE A 496 16.81 -28.58 10.32
N HIS A 497 17.69 -29.39 10.90
CA HIS A 497 17.49 -29.88 12.27
C HIS A 497 18.80 -30.09 13.02
N GLY A 498 18.82 -29.80 14.32
CA GLY A 498 19.98 -30.05 15.18
C GLY A 498 19.96 -31.47 15.77
N THR A 499 21.10 -32.14 15.86
CA THR A 499 21.16 -33.53 16.40
C THR A 499 20.81 -33.61 17.89
N ASP A 500 21.02 -32.52 18.62
CA ASP A 500 20.87 -32.43 20.09
C ASP A 500 19.58 -31.66 20.44
N ASP A 501 18.59 -31.67 19.55
CA ASP A 501 17.29 -31.05 19.79
C ASP A 501 16.46 -31.88 20.79
N GLU A 502 16.46 -31.44 22.05
CA GLU A 502 15.68 -32.05 23.14
C GLU A 502 14.18 -31.73 23.09
N VAL A 503 13.76 -30.76 22.27
CA VAL A 503 12.36 -30.35 22.16
C VAL A 503 11.67 -31.14 21.07
N VAL A 504 12.30 -31.24 19.90
CA VAL A 504 11.83 -32.07 18.78
C VAL A 504 12.97 -33.04 18.44
N PRO A 505 12.90 -34.30 18.90
CA PRO A 505 13.96 -35.26 18.65
C PRO A 505 14.25 -35.47 17.16
N ALA A 506 15.53 -35.52 16.77
CA ALA A 506 15.95 -35.59 15.38
C ALA A 506 15.44 -36.83 14.60
N TRP A 507 15.05 -37.91 15.29
CA TRP A 507 14.45 -39.08 14.64
C TRP A 507 13.15 -38.71 13.91
N ILE A 508 12.38 -37.73 14.41
CA ILE A 508 11.10 -37.30 13.81
C ILE A 508 11.31 -36.81 12.37
N VAL A 509 12.33 -35.97 12.16
CA VAL A 509 12.61 -35.41 10.83
C VAL A 509 13.33 -36.42 9.92
N ARG A 510 14.12 -37.34 10.49
CA ARG A 510 14.74 -38.45 9.75
C ARG A 510 13.68 -39.35 9.15
N GLU A 511 12.78 -39.88 9.98
CA GLU A 511 11.70 -40.75 9.50
C GLU A 511 10.75 -40.03 8.56
N PHE A 512 10.46 -38.75 8.81
CA PHE A 512 9.65 -37.94 7.91
C PHE A 512 10.26 -37.87 6.51
N CYS A 513 11.52 -37.45 6.38
CA CYS A 513 12.15 -37.35 5.06
C CYS A 513 12.41 -38.71 4.42
N GLU A 514 12.77 -39.74 5.18
CA GLU A 514 12.88 -41.12 4.66
C GLU A 514 11.55 -41.58 4.05
N LYS A 515 10.44 -41.37 4.75
CA LYS A 515 9.11 -41.75 4.27
C LYS A 515 8.64 -40.90 3.09
N MET A 516 8.92 -39.60 3.07
CA MET A 516 8.65 -38.72 1.92
C MET A 516 9.39 -39.20 0.67
N ASN A 517 10.69 -39.46 0.80
CA ASN A 517 11.54 -39.93 -0.31
C ASN A 517 11.14 -41.34 -0.77
N ALA A 518 10.80 -42.24 0.15
CA ALA A 518 10.34 -43.60 -0.18
C ALA A 518 9.05 -43.63 -1.01
N LEU A 519 8.21 -42.59 -0.91
CA LEU A 519 7.00 -42.41 -1.72
C LEU A 519 7.22 -41.53 -2.96
N GLY A 520 8.46 -41.17 -3.28
CA GLY A 520 8.82 -40.40 -4.47
C GLY A 520 8.68 -38.89 -4.34
N ASN A 521 8.44 -38.35 -3.15
CA ASN A 521 8.45 -36.90 -2.91
C ASN A 521 9.87 -36.45 -2.57
N ARG A 522 10.32 -35.30 -3.11
CA ARG A 522 11.64 -34.73 -2.79
C ARG A 522 11.65 -34.16 -1.35
N CYS A 523 12.43 -34.75 -0.45
CA CYS A 523 12.66 -34.23 0.91
C CYS A 523 14.16 -34.22 1.22
N GLU A 524 14.75 -33.03 1.29
CA GLU A 524 16.15 -32.81 1.66
C GLU A 524 16.27 -32.59 3.17
N LEU A 525 17.18 -33.33 3.81
CA LEU A 525 17.41 -33.25 5.25
C LEU A 525 18.84 -32.83 5.54
N HIS A 526 18.99 -31.69 6.22
CA HIS A 526 20.27 -31.18 6.70
C HIS A 526 20.30 -31.27 8.22
N LEU A 527 21.11 -32.20 8.73
CA LEU A 527 21.36 -32.36 10.16
C LEU A 527 22.61 -31.57 10.56
N TYR A 528 22.49 -30.76 11.62
CA TYR A 528 23.57 -29.98 12.18
C TYR A 528 24.01 -30.58 13.52
N GLU A 529 25.23 -31.13 13.54
CA GLU A 529 25.79 -31.82 14.69
C GLU A 529 25.92 -30.89 15.91
N ASN A 530 25.59 -31.42 17.10
CA ASN A 530 25.61 -30.72 18.39
C ASN A 530 24.71 -29.47 18.47
N GLN A 531 23.77 -29.29 17.54
CA GLN A 531 22.86 -28.14 17.55
C GLN A 531 21.55 -28.48 18.27
N THR A 532 21.03 -27.49 19.01
CA THR A 532 19.82 -27.60 19.84
C THR A 532 18.64 -26.86 19.20
N HIS A 533 17.45 -26.94 19.81
CA HIS A 533 16.23 -26.32 19.29
C HIS A 533 16.39 -24.81 19.04
N GLY A 534 16.05 -24.34 17.83
CA GLY A 534 16.10 -22.93 17.44
C GLY A 534 17.50 -22.42 17.07
N PHE A 535 18.47 -23.29 16.84
CA PHE A 535 19.86 -22.94 16.47
C PHE A 535 19.98 -22.00 15.26
N PHE A 536 19.01 -22.07 14.34
CA PHE A 536 18.97 -21.30 13.09
C PHE A 536 18.58 -19.82 13.24
N ASN A 537 18.25 -19.32 14.44
CA ASN A 537 17.81 -17.93 14.62
C ASN A 537 19.01 -16.95 14.64
N ARG A 538 18.85 -15.75 14.04
CA ARG A 538 19.91 -14.71 13.91
C ARG A 538 20.61 -14.33 15.22
N GLY A 539 19.93 -14.45 16.36
CA GLY A 539 20.48 -14.17 17.69
C GLY A 539 21.05 -15.37 18.46
N ARG A 540 21.01 -16.59 17.89
CA ARG A 540 21.51 -17.82 18.52
C ARG A 540 22.85 -18.28 17.96
N SER A 541 22.97 -18.29 16.63
CA SER A 541 24.23 -18.53 15.94
C SER A 541 24.21 -17.85 14.58
N SER A 542 25.14 -16.92 14.37
CA SER A 542 25.31 -16.26 13.05
C SER A 542 25.67 -17.29 11.97
N GLU A 543 26.55 -18.23 12.31
CA GLU A 543 26.99 -19.29 11.41
C GLU A 543 25.83 -20.17 10.93
N TYR A 544 25.01 -20.69 11.84
CA TYR A 544 23.93 -21.60 11.46
C TYR A 544 22.70 -20.87 10.89
N PHE A 545 22.46 -19.62 11.30
CA PHE A 545 21.51 -18.75 10.60
C PHE A 545 21.91 -18.60 9.11
N GLN A 546 23.18 -18.30 8.83
CA GLN A 546 23.66 -18.14 7.45
C GLN A 546 23.68 -19.46 6.68
N LYS A 547 24.14 -20.56 7.29
CA LYS A 547 24.16 -21.88 6.64
C LYS A 547 22.76 -22.34 6.24
N THR A 548 21.77 -22.19 7.12
CA THR A 548 20.40 -22.62 6.80
C THR A 548 19.75 -21.75 5.72
N LEU A 549 20.04 -20.44 5.68
CA LEU A 549 19.61 -19.57 4.58
C LEU A 549 20.26 -19.95 3.25
N TYR A 550 21.56 -20.23 3.25
CA TYR A 550 22.30 -20.62 2.06
C TYR A 550 21.77 -21.91 1.44
N GLU A 551 21.55 -22.95 2.26
CA GLU A 551 21.01 -24.24 1.80
C GLU A 551 19.55 -24.09 1.32
N ALA A 552 18.75 -23.26 2.00
CA ALA A 552 17.39 -22.96 1.55
C ALA A 552 17.37 -22.22 0.20
N ASP A 553 18.28 -21.27 -0.02
CA ASP A 553 18.43 -20.57 -1.31
C ASP A 553 18.80 -21.55 -2.42
N LEU A 554 19.82 -22.39 -2.21
CA LEU A 554 20.21 -23.43 -3.18
C LEU A 554 19.04 -24.36 -3.54
N PHE A 555 18.28 -24.77 -2.54
CA PHE A 555 17.08 -25.57 -2.74
C PHE A 555 16.06 -24.84 -3.61
N LEU A 556 15.74 -23.57 -3.33
CA LEU A 556 14.80 -22.78 -4.11
C LEU A 556 15.30 -22.48 -5.53
N VAL A 557 16.60 -22.24 -5.71
CA VAL A 557 17.25 -22.11 -7.03
C VAL A 557 17.07 -23.40 -7.82
N SER A 558 17.26 -24.57 -7.19
CA SER A 558 17.10 -25.86 -7.86
C SER A 558 15.65 -26.16 -8.32
N LEU A 559 14.68 -25.44 -7.77
CA LEU A 559 13.26 -25.50 -8.15
C LEU A 559 12.88 -24.45 -9.22
N GLY A 560 13.80 -23.55 -9.59
CA GLY A 560 13.51 -22.41 -10.46
C GLY A 560 12.67 -21.33 -9.78
N PHE A 561 12.70 -21.28 -8.45
CA PHE A 561 12.02 -20.27 -7.63
C PHE A 561 12.96 -19.12 -7.26
N LEU A 562 14.25 -19.24 -7.52
CA LEU A 562 15.23 -18.17 -7.39
C LEU A 562 16.23 -18.28 -8.55
N GLU A 563 16.82 -17.15 -8.92
CA GLU A 563 17.84 -17.07 -9.97
C GLU A 563 19.20 -16.63 -9.43
N GLY A 564 20.26 -17.06 -10.13
CA GLY A 564 21.64 -16.75 -9.78
C GLY A 564 22.15 -17.51 -8.55
N PRO A 565 23.44 -17.36 -8.22
CA PRO A 565 23.99 -17.94 -7.00
C PRO A 565 23.35 -17.30 -5.76
N PRO A 566 23.25 -18.04 -4.63
CA PRO A 566 22.91 -17.43 -3.34
C PRO A 566 23.78 -16.20 -3.09
N SER A 567 23.20 -15.14 -2.53
CA SER A 567 23.94 -13.91 -2.25
C SER A 567 25.21 -14.22 -1.44
N ASN A 568 26.36 -13.83 -2.00
CA ASN A 568 27.68 -14.27 -1.58
C ASN A 568 27.97 -13.98 -0.10
N GLN A 569 28.88 -14.79 0.44
CA GLN A 569 29.47 -14.88 1.79
C GLN A 569 29.88 -13.57 2.54
N SER A 570 29.57 -12.36 2.09
CA SER A 570 30.06 -11.12 2.72
C SER A 570 29.49 -10.84 4.12
N MET A 571 28.42 -11.52 4.56
CA MET A 571 28.01 -11.49 5.96
C MET A 571 28.84 -12.42 6.88
N LEU A 572 29.78 -13.21 6.34
CA LEU A 572 30.73 -14.02 7.14
C LEU A 572 31.97 -13.21 7.59
N ASN A 573 32.16 -11.98 7.09
CA ASN A 573 33.38 -11.20 7.35
C ASN A 573 33.20 -9.98 8.27
N ASP A 574 31.98 -9.62 8.67
CA ASP A 574 31.75 -8.49 9.61
C ASP A 574 31.73 -8.95 11.07
N SER A 575 32.78 -9.66 11.47
CA SER A 575 33.14 -9.84 12.87
C SER A 575 34.65 -9.80 13.06
N GLU A 576 35.21 -8.59 13.06
CA GLU A 576 36.29 -8.19 13.97
C GLU A 576 35.77 -7.15 14.95
#